data_AF-A0A328FJ56-F1
#
_entry.id   AF-A0A328FJ56-F1
#
_cell.length_a   1.000
_cell.length_b   1.000
_cell.length_c   1.000
_cell.angle_alpha   90.00
_cell.angle_beta   90.00
_cell.angle_gamma   90.00
#
_symmetry.space_group_name_H-M   'P 1'
#
loop_
_entity.id
_entity.type
_entity.pdbx_description
1 polymer ?
#
loop_
_entity_poly.entity_id
_entity_poly.type
_entity_poly.pdbx_seq_one_letter_code
_entity_poly.pdbx_strand_id
1 'polypeptide(L)'
;MKNRFSSRQLFELRNNIPVDVLIRDHLQILSKIRDGYFRFLCPLCNEFQTAVNPATNLARCFRCEKNFNTIDLVMKIKGYGFRDSVLFLKQINTVPQVQAAKLTALAAMVGRPMPGGQ
;
A
#
# COMPACT_ATOMS: atom_id res chain seq x y z
N MET A 1 -19.51 -18.67 -17.19
CA MET A 1 -19.60 -18.80 -15.72
C MET A 1 -19.50 -17.41 -15.09
N LYS A 2 -20.49 -16.98 -14.29
CA LYS A 2 -20.41 -15.71 -13.55
C LYS A 2 -19.51 -15.97 -12.32
N ASN A 3 -18.22 -15.65 -12.41
CA ASN A 3 -17.32 -15.70 -11.26
C ASN A 3 -17.78 -14.66 -10.23
N ARG A 4 -18.64 -15.07 -9.30
CA ARG A 4 -19.11 -14.23 -8.20
C ARG A 4 -18.09 -14.30 -7.07
N PHE A 5 -17.60 -13.15 -6.62
CA PHE A 5 -16.82 -13.05 -5.40
C PHE A 5 -17.78 -12.92 -4.22
N SER A 6 -17.55 -13.66 -3.14
CA SER A 6 -18.35 -13.50 -1.93
C SER A 6 -17.97 -12.19 -1.22
N SER A 7 -18.90 -11.61 -0.45
CA SER A 7 -18.64 -10.40 0.34
C SER A 7 -17.44 -10.58 1.28
N ARG A 8 -17.31 -11.78 1.87
CA ARG A 8 -16.16 -12.14 2.73
C ARG A 8 -14.85 -12.12 1.96
N GLN A 9 -14.79 -12.69 0.76
CA GLN A 9 -13.58 -12.66 -0.07
C GLN A 9 -13.17 -11.24 -0.43
N LEU A 10 -14.14 -10.37 -0.74
CA LEU A 10 -13.86 -8.96 -1.05
C LEU A 10 -13.38 -8.20 0.18
N PHE A 11 -13.94 -8.49 1.34
CA PHE A 11 -13.50 -7.91 2.61
C PHE A 11 -12.07 -8.32 2.95
N GLU A 12 -11.75 -9.61 2.84
CA GLU A 12 -10.39 -10.13 3.07
C GLU A 12 -9.38 -9.51 2.09
N LEU A 13 -9.70 -9.45 0.79
CA LEU A 13 -8.81 -8.82 -0.20
C LEU A 13 -8.58 -7.32 0.05
N ARG A 14 -9.59 -6.63 0.59
CA ARG A 14 -9.46 -5.21 0.93
C ARG A 14 -8.56 -4.95 2.13
N ASN A 15 -8.49 -5.88 3.08
CA ASN A 15 -7.84 -5.65 4.37
C ASN A 15 -6.54 -6.44 4.55
N ASN A 16 -6.32 -7.52 3.80
CA ASN A 16 -5.12 -8.35 3.94
C ASN A 16 -3.88 -7.73 3.30
N ILE A 17 -4.04 -6.85 2.32
CA ILE A 17 -2.94 -6.16 1.65
C ILE A 17 -2.85 -4.76 2.23
N PRO A 18 -1.78 -4.40 2.95
CA PRO A 18 -1.57 -3.03 3.42
C PRO A 18 -1.60 -2.05 2.24
N VAL A 19 -2.44 -1.02 2.35
CA VAL A 19 -2.70 -0.12 1.22
C VAL A 19 -1.47 0.71 0.84
N ASP A 20 -0.59 1.01 1.79
CA ASP A 20 0.71 1.66 1.55
C ASP A 20 1.66 0.77 0.72
N VAL A 21 1.72 -0.53 1.04
CA VAL A 21 2.47 -1.54 0.26
C VAL A 21 1.90 -1.66 -1.14
N LEU A 22 0.57 -1.71 -1.29
CA LEU A 22 -0.07 -1.74 -2.60
C LEU A 22 0.29 -0.51 -3.44
N ILE A 23 0.20 0.68 -2.86
CA ILE A 23 0.49 1.96 -3.52
C ILE A 23 1.94 1.99 -4.01
N ARG A 24 2.90 1.65 -3.14
CA ARG A 24 4.34 1.77 -3.44
C ARG A 24 4.86 0.64 -4.31
N ASP A 25 4.53 -0.61 -3.98
CA ASP A 25 5.27 -1.77 -4.49
C ASP A 25 4.55 -2.41 -5.69
N HIS A 26 3.22 -2.30 -5.79
CA HIS A 26 2.42 -2.95 -6.85
C HIS A 26 1.81 -1.97 -7.85
N LEU A 27 1.40 -0.79 -7.39
CA LEU A 27 0.87 0.27 -8.25
C LEU A 27 1.92 1.28 -8.66
N GLN A 28 3.08 1.30 -7.98
CA GLN A 28 4.20 2.21 -8.26
C GLN A 28 3.77 3.68 -8.31
N ILE A 29 2.81 4.05 -7.48
CA ILE A 29 2.37 5.45 -7.36
C ILE A 29 3.49 6.20 -6.64
N LEU A 30 3.84 7.38 -7.17
CA LEU A 30 4.80 8.26 -6.51
C LEU A 30 4.36 8.53 -5.07
N SER A 31 5.23 8.19 -4.13
CA SER A 31 4.97 8.31 -2.71
C SER A 31 6.21 8.79 -1.95
N LYS A 32 6.00 9.43 -0.80
CA LYS A 32 7.03 9.99 0.06
C LYS A 32 6.55 10.06 1.51
N ILE A 33 7.49 10.05 2.45
CA ILE A 33 7.18 10.34 3.85
C ILE A 33 7.38 11.84 4.07
N ARG A 34 6.34 12.53 4.58
CA ARG A 34 6.44 13.93 5.05
C ARG A 34 5.68 14.09 6.35
N ASP A 35 6.32 14.75 7.31
CA ASP A 35 5.76 15.05 8.65
C ASP A 35 5.28 13.79 9.38
N GLY A 36 5.97 12.67 9.18
CA GLY A 36 5.60 11.36 9.75
C GLY A 36 4.47 10.63 9.01
N TYR A 37 3.88 11.21 7.96
CA TYR A 37 2.79 10.61 7.19
C TYR A 37 3.26 10.07 5.84
N PHE A 38 2.73 8.91 5.45
CA PHE A 38 2.87 8.37 4.09
C PHE A 38 1.96 9.16 3.14
N ARG A 39 2.58 9.94 2.25
CA ARG A 39 1.92 10.74 1.21
C ARG A 39 2.10 10.07 -0.14
N PHE A 40 1.02 9.93 -0.89
CA PHE A 40 1.03 9.42 -2.26
C PHE A 40 0.38 10.42 -3.22
N LEU A 41 0.74 10.35 -4.51
CA LEU A 41 0.12 11.15 -5.55
C LEU A 41 -1.32 10.68 -5.79
N CYS A 42 -2.31 11.54 -5.52
CA CYS A 42 -3.71 11.20 -5.72
C CYS A 42 -4.00 10.97 -7.23
N PRO A 43 -4.64 9.85 -7.63
CA PRO A 43 -4.95 9.58 -9.03
C PRO A 43 -6.04 10.46 -9.64
N LEU A 44 -6.72 11.29 -8.83
CA LEU A 44 -7.80 12.15 -9.29
C LEU A 44 -7.35 13.60 -9.49
N CYS A 45 -6.60 14.15 -8.53
CA CYS A 45 -6.18 15.55 -8.56
C CYS A 45 -4.67 15.74 -8.74
N ASN A 46 -3.88 14.66 -8.79
CA ASN A 46 -2.42 14.68 -8.93
C ASN A 46 -1.71 15.51 -7.84
N GLU A 47 -2.25 15.49 -6.61
CA GLU A 47 -1.65 16.16 -5.45
C GLU A 47 -1.22 15.19 -4.37
N PHE A 48 -0.32 15.64 -3.51
CA PHE A 48 0.23 14.88 -2.37
C PHE A 48 -0.48 15.14 -1.03
N GLN A 49 -1.59 15.88 -1.02
CA GLN A 49 -2.40 16.09 0.19
C GLN A 49 -3.25 14.85 0.47
N THR A 50 -2.57 13.75 0.75
CA THR A 50 -3.12 12.41 0.97
C THR A 50 -2.58 11.82 2.25
N ALA A 51 -3.21 10.78 2.78
CA ALA A 51 -2.66 9.97 3.86
C ALA A 51 -3.22 8.55 3.78
N VAL A 52 -2.54 7.61 4.44
CA VAL A 52 -3.03 6.26 4.68
C VAL A 52 -3.37 6.13 6.16
N ASN A 53 -4.48 5.47 6.47
CA ASN A 53 -4.82 5.04 7.82
C ASN A 53 -4.59 3.52 7.94
N PRO A 54 -3.52 3.07 8.62
CA PRO A 54 -3.23 1.64 8.80
C PRO A 54 -4.31 0.89 9.58
N ALA A 55 -5.02 1.56 10.51
CA ALA A 55 -6.03 0.90 11.34
C ALA A 55 -7.28 0.49 10.55
N THR A 56 -7.62 1.23 9.49
CA THR A 56 -8.78 0.94 8.62
C THR A 56 -8.39 0.47 7.23
N ASN A 57 -7.08 0.40 6.93
CA ASN A 57 -6.51 0.10 5.62
C ASN A 57 -7.08 0.95 4.47
N LEU A 58 -7.34 2.23 4.74
CA LEU A 58 -7.87 3.18 3.77
C LEU A 58 -6.84 4.24 3.41
N ALA A 59 -6.81 4.60 2.13
CA ALA A 59 -6.10 5.77 1.63
C ALA A 59 -7.10 6.92 1.45
N ARG A 60 -6.74 8.14 1.84
CA ARG A 60 -7.60 9.33 1.66
C ARG A 60 -6.84 10.42 0.94
N CYS A 61 -7.51 11.08 0.00
CA CYS A 61 -7.09 12.40 -0.48
C CYS A 61 -7.95 13.46 0.22
N PHE A 62 -7.31 14.40 0.91
CA PHE A 62 -8.00 15.48 1.62
C PHE A 62 -8.52 16.55 0.65
N ARG A 63 -7.81 16.79 -0.46
CA ARG A 63 -8.26 17.75 -1.49
C ARG A 63 -9.48 17.25 -2.27
N CYS A 64 -9.55 15.94 -2.55
CA CYS A 64 -10.72 15.33 -3.20
C CYS A 64 -11.81 14.88 -2.22
N GLU A 65 -11.54 14.97 -0.91
CA GLU A 65 -12.40 14.46 0.16
C GLU A 65 -12.82 12.99 -0.01
N LYS A 66 -11.99 12.19 -0.67
CA LYS A 66 -12.33 10.83 -1.09
C LYS A 66 -11.44 9.79 -0.43
N ASN A 67 -12.08 8.73 0.06
CA ASN A 67 -11.42 7.51 0.50
C ASN A 67 -11.28 6.53 -0.67
N PHE A 68 -10.19 5.78 -0.67
CA PHE A 68 -9.89 4.71 -1.59
C PHE A 68 -9.55 3.46 -0.77
N ASN A 69 -10.26 2.37 -1.06
CA ASN A 69 -9.80 1.05 -0.67
C ASN A 69 -8.80 0.51 -1.73
N THR A 70 -8.19 -0.64 -1.45
CA THR A 70 -7.22 -1.28 -2.35
C THR A 70 -7.79 -1.57 -3.75
N ILE A 71 -9.04 -2.02 -3.85
CA ILE A 71 -9.73 -2.27 -5.13
C ILE A 71 -9.92 -0.96 -5.90
N ASP A 72 -10.37 0.10 -5.23
CA ASP A 72 -10.60 1.40 -5.86
C ASP A 72 -9.30 1.96 -6.47
N LEU A 73 -8.18 1.81 -5.76
CA LEU A 73 -6.86 2.24 -6.25
C LEU A 73 -6.45 1.45 -7.49
N VAL A 74 -6.59 0.12 -7.49
CA VAL A 74 -6.26 -0.70 -8.66
C VAL A 74 -7.12 -0.30 -9.86
N MET A 75 -8.43 -0.15 -9.65
CA MET A 75 -9.36 0.29 -10.71
C MET A 75 -8.93 1.63 -11.30
N LYS A 76 -8.55 2.59 -10.45
CA LYS A 76 -8.19 3.94 -10.90
C LYS A 76 -6.81 4.01 -11.57
N ILE A 77 -5.82 3.30 -11.05
CA ILE A 77 -4.45 3.37 -11.55
C ILE A 77 -4.25 2.48 -12.78
N LYS A 78 -4.81 1.27 -12.80
CA LYS A 78 -4.66 0.33 -13.91
C LYS A 78 -5.74 0.49 -14.99
N GLY A 79 -6.81 1.24 -14.72
CA GLY A 79 -7.96 1.36 -15.62
C GLY A 79 -8.80 0.07 -15.71
N TYR A 80 -8.64 -0.83 -14.74
CA TYR A 80 -9.31 -2.12 -14.73
C TYR A 80 -10.77 -2.01 -14.29
N GLY A 81 -11.60 -2.90 -14.84
CA GLY A 81 -12.91 -3.18 -14.27
C GLY A 81 -12.80 -3.80 -12.88
N PHE A 82 -13.94 -3.89 -12.17
CA PHE A 82 -13.99 -4.45 -10.82
C PHE A 82 -13.44 -5.89 -10.77
N ARG A 83 -13.85 -6.75 -11.71
CA ARG A 83 -13.42 -8.16 -11.74
C ARG A 83 -11.91 -8.29 -11.90
N ASP A 84 -11.33 -7.57 -12.85
CA ASP A 84 -9.89 -7.67 -13.15
C ASP A 84 -9.05 -7.08 -12.00
N SER A 85 -9.56 -6.03 -11.35
CA SER A 85 -8.96 -5.48 -10.13
C SER A 85 -8.93 -6.49 -8.98
N VAL A 86 -10.01 -7.24 -8.78
CA VAL A 86 -10.07 -8.29 -7.76
C VAL A 86 -9.12 -9.45 -8.09
N LEU A 87 -9.03 -9.85 -9.37
CA LEU A 87 -8.09 -10.89 -9.80
C LEU A 87 -6.63 -10.47 -9.63
N PHE A 88 -6.31 -9.21 -9.94
CA PHE A 88 -4.98 -8.64 -9.71
C PHE A 88 -4.59 -8.69 -8.22
N LEU A 89 -5.48 -8.27 -7.32
CA LEU A 89 -5.23 -8.33 -5.88
C LEU A 89 -5.08 -9.76 -5.36
N LYS A 90 -5.83 -10.72 -5.93
CA LYS A 90 -5.65 -12.15 -5.59
C LYS A 90 -4.25 -12.66 -5.92
N GLN A 91 -3.68 -12.27 -7.06
CA GLN A 91 -2.32 -12.67 -7.45
C GLN A 91 -1.25 -12.12 -6.49
N ILE A 92 -1.45 -10.90 -5.99
CA ILE A 92 -0.56 -10.29 -5.00
C ILE A 92 -0.63 -11.05 -3.67
N ASN A 93 -1.83 -11.39 -3.22
CA ASN A 93 -2.04 -12.05 -1.94
C ASN A 93 -1.52 -13.52 -1.91
N THR A 94 -1.24 -14.12 -3.06
CA THR A 94 -0.66 -15.47 -3.17
C THR A 94 0.86 -15.52 -3.08
N VAL A 95 1.55 -14.36 -3.10
CA VAL A 95 3.02 -14.30 -2.99
C VAL A 95 3.38 -14.06 -1.51
N PRO A 96 4.15 -14.96 -0.86
CA PRO A 96 4.66 -14.72 0.49
C PRO A 96 5.44 -13.40 0.52
N GLN A 97 5.01 -12.49 1.37
CA GLN A 97 5.62 -11.17 1.58
C GLN A 97 6.99 -11.32 2.28
N VAL A 98 8.04 -11.68 1.54
CA VAL A 98 9.39 -11.90 2.08
C VAL A 98 10.29 -10.68 1.83
N GLN A 99 9.90 -9.44 2.09
CA GLN A 99 10.87 -8.33 1.88
C GLN A 99 10.87 -7.15 2.87
N ALA A 100 9.94 -7.02 3.82
CA ALA A 100 10.09 -5.96 4.83
C ALA A 100 11.15 -6.26 5.91
N ALA A 101 11.39 -7.54 6.23
CA ALA A 101 12.29 -7.92 7.33
C ALA A 101 13.79 -7.86 7.00
N LYS A 102 14.18 -7.75 5.71
CA LYS A 102 15.60 -7.77 5.31
C LYS A 102 16.30 -6.40 5.41
N LEU A 103 15.58 -5.28 5.46
CA LEU A 103 16.21 -3.96 5.57
C LEU A 103 16.69 -3.64 7.00
N THR A 104 15.98 -4.13 8.03
CA THR A 104 16.34 -3.86 9.44
C THR A 104 17.61 -4.59 9.87
N ALA A 105 17.93 -5.73 9.24
CA ALA A 105 19.11 -6.53 9.60
C ALA A 105 20.44 -5.89 9.12
N LEU A 106 20.45 -5.12 8.03
CA LEU A 106 21.68 -4.46 7.54
C LEU A 106 22.05 -3.21 8.36
N ALA A 107 21.09 -2.49 8.93
CA ALA A 107 21.36 -1.27 9.71
C ALA A 107 22.04 -1.56 11.06
N ALA A 108 21.89 -2.78 11.61
CA ALA A 108 22.44 -3.15 12.92
C ALA A 108 23.96 -3.43 12.92
N MET A 109 24.59 -3.54 11.75
CA MET A 109 26.01 -3.93 11.63
C MET A 109 26.98 -2.74 11.53
N VAL A 110 26.49 -1.49 11.46
CA VAL A 110 27.34 -0.30 11.17
C VAL A 110 27.64 0.55 12.41
N GLY A 111 27.14 0.20 13.60
CA GLY A 111 27.30 1.03 14.80
C GLY A 111 27.89 0.28 15.99
N ARG A 112 29.21 0.08 16.04
CA ARG A 112 29.93 -0.10 17.32
C ARG A 112 30.81 1.12 17.56
N PRO A 113 30.62 1.88 18.66
CA PRO A 113 31.56 2.90 19.05
C PRO A 113 32.84 2.24 19.59
N MET A 114 33.99 2.81 19.20
CA MET A 114 35.31 2.45 19.72
C MET A 114 35.35 2.67 21.24
N PRO A 115 35.88 1.74 22.05
CA PRO A 115 36.08 2.00 23.47
C PRO A 115 37.21 3.03 23.63
N GLY A 116 36.93 4.10 24.37
CA GLY A 116 37.91 5.13 24.71
C GLY A 116 39.10 4.53 25.46
N GLY A 117 40.30 4.85 24.98
CA GLY A 117 41.56 4.52 25.63
C GLY A 117 41.77 5.37 26.89
N GLN A 118 42.48 4.74 27.82
CA GLN A 118 42.91 5.14 29.16
C GLN A 118 43.33 6.60 29.32
#